data_AF-A0A9E2NF96-F1
#
_entry.id   AF-A0A9E2NF96-F1
#
_cell.length_a   1.000
_cell.length_b   1.000
_cell.length_c   1.000
_cell.angle_alpha   90.00
_cell.angle_beta   90.00
_cell.angle_gamma   90.00
#
_symmetry.space_group_name_H-M   'P 1'
#
loop_
_entity.id
_entity.type
_entity.pdbx_description
1 polymer ?
#
loop_
_entity_poly.entity_id
_entity_poly.type
_entity_poly.pdbx_seq_one_letter_code
_entity_poly.pdbx_strand_id
1 'polypeptide(L)'
;MAAIDSLSEMGRDCTVVAPSLIPIKAGGRIKTDRRDAVMLAKLHRAGELTAVWMPDEAHEAMRNLVRARATAMPVVGKARQQIQGFLLRHSRIYPWKKRWTGAYRHWLAMVRFSHPAQQIVLQDYIHAVSDAEARVERLTGQIADNGGREISDQLLGSGCI
;
A
#
# COMPACT_ATOMS: atom_id res chain seq x y z
N MET A 1 3.88 -13.54 10.49
CA MET A 1 5.29 -13.89 10.32
C MET A 1 5.93 -14.29 11.63
N ALA A 2 6.00 -13.40 12.64
CA ALA A 2 6.65 -13.67 13.93
C ALA A 2 6.37 -15.03 14.62
N ALA A 3 5.17 -15.60 14.46
CA ALA A 3 4.83 -16.90 15.04
C ALA A 3 5.44 -18.12 14.31
N ILE A 4 5.67 -18.05 12.99
CA ILE A 4 6.28 -19.14 12.21
C ILE A 4 7.80 -19.05 12.28
N ASP A 5 8.33 -17.82 12.27
CA ASP A 5 9.76 -17.57 12.35
C ASP A 5 10.33 -18.12 13.67
N SER A 6 9.65 -17.87 14.80
CA SER A 6 10.04 -18.43 16.11
C SER A 6 9.98 -19.97 16.19
N LEU A 7 9.04 -20.62 15.50
CA LEU A 7 8.98 -22.08 15.44
C LEU A 7 10.12 -22.67 14.60
N SER A 8 10.48 -21.97 13.52
CA SER A 8 11.59 -22.34 12.65
C SER A 8 12.94 -22.18 13.37
N GLU A 9 13.11 -21.11 14.15
CA GLU A 9 14.28 -20.90 15.03
C GLU A 9 14.44 -22.01 16.08
N MET A 10 13.33 -22.59 16.54
CA MET A 10 13.33 -23.76 17.43
C MET A 10 13.58 -25.09 16.70
N GLY A 11 13.96 -25.06 15.42
CA GLY A 11 14.28 -26.24 14.61
C GLY A 11 13.05 -27.08 14.23
N ARG A 12 11.85 -26.48 14.20
CA ARG A 12 10.61 -27.16 13.80
C ARG A 12 10.30 -26.88 12.34
N ASP A 13 10.07 -27.93 11.57
CA ASP A 13 9.55 -27.82 10.21
C ASP A 13 8.09 -27.36 10.24
N CYS A 14 7.80 -26.24 9.58
CA CYS A 14 6.51 -25.54 9.63
C CYS A 14 6.00 -25.28 8.22
N THR A 15 4.84 -25.86 7.88
CA THR A 15 4.15 -25.63 6.60
C THR A 15 2.91 -24.78 6.80
N VAL A 16 2.77 -23.71 6.01
CA VAL A 16 1.58 -22.84 6.01
C VAL A 16 0.59 -23.32 4.96
N VAL A 17 -0.69 -23.46 5.34
CA VAL A 17 -1.75 -23.97 4.47
C VAL A 17 -2.96 -23.04 4.55
N ALA A 18 -3.52 -22.66 3.41
CA ALA A 18 -4.75 -21.87 3.36
C ALA A 18 -5.95 -22.73 3.76
N PRO A 19 -6.84 -22.26 4.67
CA PRO A 19 -8.03 -23.01 5.09
C PRO A 19 -8.96 -23.43 3.94
N SER A 20 -8.98 -22.66 2.85
CA SER A 20 -9.78 -22.93 1.64
C SER A 20 -9.25 -24.11 0.81
N LEU A 21 -7.98 -24.47 0.96
CA LEU A 21 -7.36 -25.59 0.25
C LEU A 21 -7.37 -26.90 1.05
N ILE A 22 -7.88 -26.86 2.28
CA ILE A 22 -7.96 -28.03 3.15
C ILE A 22 -9.21 -28.83 2.77
N PRO A 23 -9.11 -30.12 2.44
CA PRO A 23 -10.27 -30.96 2.17
C PRO A 23 -11.18 -31.06 3.40
N ILE A 24 -12.42 -30.60 3.31
CA ILE A 24 -13.41 -30.68 4.41
C ILE A 24 -14.53 -31.64 4.03
N LYS A 25 -14.81 -32.61 4.90
CA LYS A 25 -15.97 -33.51 4.74
C LYS A 25 -17.27 -32.77 5.09
N ALA A 26 -18.24 -32.80 4.18
CA ALA A 26 -19.56 -32.22 4.40
C ALA A 26 -20.24 -32.84 5.65
N GLY A 27 -20.87 -31.99 6.48
CA GLY A 27 -21.64 -32.41 7.67
C GLY A 27 -20.85 -32.56 8.98
N GLY A 28 -19.51 -32.43 8.98
CA GLY A 28 -18.65 -32.57 10.16
C GLY A 28 -18.36 -31.26 10.90
N ARG A 29 -19.36 -30.41 11.13
CA ARG A 29 -19.15 -29.01 11.56
C ARG A 29 -19.07 -28.80 13.08
N ILE A 30 -18.36 -29.70 13.79
CA ILE A 30 -18.04 -29.49 15.21
C ILE A 30 -16.55 -29.14 15.29
N LYS A 31 -16.28 -27.84 15.34
CA LYS A 31 -14.93 -27.31 15.48
C LYS A 31 -14.45 -27.50 16.92
N THR A 32 -13.42 -28.30 17.11
CA THR A 32 -12.65 -28.36 18.35
C THR A 32 -11.17 -28.44 18.00
N ASP A 33 -10.33 -27.69 18.71
CA ASP A 33 -8.89 -27.60 18.40
C ASP A 33 -8.22 -28.97 18.34
N ARG A 34 -8.64 -29.90 19.23
CA ARG A 34 -8.15 -31.28 19.24
C ARG A 34 -8.51 -32.05 17.97
N ARG A 35 -9.75 -31.93 17.45
CA ARG A 35 -10.17 -32.64 16.24
C ARG A 35 -9.52 -32.04 15.00
N ASP A 36 -9.45 -30.71 14.94
CA ASP A 36 -8.80 -29.98 13.86
C ASP A 36 -7.30 -30.36 13.80
N ALA A 37 -6.59 -30.37 14.93
CA ALA A 37 -5.18 -30.77 14.98
C ALA A 37 -4.94 -32.22 14.48
N VAL A 38 -5.79 -33.17 14.89
CA VAL A 38 -5.68 -34.57 14.45
C VAL A 38 -5.99 -34.70 12.95
N MET A 39 -6.98 -33.97 12.45
CA MET A 39 -7.32 -33.96 11.02
C MET A 39 -6.16 -33.42 10.19
N LEU A 40 -5.61 -32.26 10.58
CA LEU A 40 -4.48 -31.64 9.89
C LEU A 40 -3.24 -32.53 9.90
N ALA A 41 -2.94 -33.19 11.02
CA ALA A 41 -1.82 -34.13 11.11
C ALA A 41 -1.98 -35.32 10.14
N LYS A 42 -3.21 -35.83 9.98
CA LYS A 42 -3.49 -36.92 9.02
C LYS A 42 -3.31 -36.46 7.58
N LEU A 43 -3.86 -35.29 7.22
CA LEU A 43 -3.73 -34.71 5.88
C LEU A 43 -2.27 -34.38 5.55
N HIS A 44 -1.52 -33.83 6.52
CA HIS A 44 -0.10 -33.56 6.38
C HIS A 44 0.69 -34.84 6.11
N ARG A 45 0.45 -35.89 6.91
CA ARG A 45 1.10 -37.21 6.71
C ARG A 45 0.77 -37.82 5.35
N ALA A 46 -0.45 -37.60 4.84
CA ALA A 46 -0.90 -38.09 3.54
C ALA A 46 -0.36 -37.24 2.36
N GLY A 47 0.29 -36.10 2.62
CA GLY A 47 0.72 -35.18 1.56
C GLY A 47 -0.43 -34.45 0.87
N GLU A 48 -1.62 -34.42 1.48
CA GLU A 48 -2.83 -33.81 0.91
C GLU A 48 -2.96 -32.31 1.20
N LEU A 49 -2.05 -31.75 2.00
CA LEU A 49 -2.01 -30.32 2.27
C LEU A 49 -1.20 -29.59 1.19
N THR A 50 -1.81 -28.59 0.57
CA THR A 50 -1.12 -27.71 -0.37
C THR A 50 -0.48 -26.56 0.40
N ALA A 51 0.86 -26.53 0.41
CA ALA A 51 1.60 -25.42 1.00
C ALA A 51 1.33 -24.13 0.23
N VAL A 52 1.05 -23.06 0.97
CA VAL A 52 0.95 -21.71 0.41
C VAL A 52 2.32 -21.07 0.52
N TRP A 53 2.78 -20.44 -0.56
CA TRP A 53 4.03 -19.68 -0.56
C TRP A 53 3.96 -18.58 0.50
N MET A 54 4.98 -18.54 1.36
CA MET A 54 5.16 -17.50 2.36
C MET A 54 6.26 -16.54 1.89
N PRO A 55 6.03 -15.23 1.91
CA PRO A 55 7.08 -14.25 1.65
C PRO A 55 8.14 -14.36 2.73
N ASP A 56 9.40 -14.32 2.33
CA ASP A 56 10.51 -14.16 3.25
C ASP A 56 10.61 -12.71 3.76
N GLU A 57 11.59 -12.47 4.64
CA GLU A 57 11.83 -11.16 5.23
C GLU A 57 12.10 -10.07 4.18
N ALA A 58 12.83 -10.41 3.10
CA ALA A 58 13.12 -9.46 2.02
C ALA A 58 11.85 -9.07 1.25
N HIS A 59 10.95 -10.02 0.99
CA HIS A 59 9.66 -9.76 0.35
C HIS A 59 8.75 -8.89 1.23
N GLU A 60 8.68 -9.14 2.54
CA GLU A 60 7.91 -8.27 3.45
C GLU A 60 8.51 -6.87 3.59
N ALA A 61 9.83 -6.75 3.63
CA ALA A 61 10.51 -5.45 3.63
C ALA A 61 10.13 -4.64 2.37
N MET A 62 10.15 -5.28 1.20
CA MET A 62 9.72 -4.66 -0.06
C MET A 62 8.22 -4.29 -0.04
N ARG A 63 7.34 -5.17 0.46
CA ARG A 63 5.90 -4.86 0.62
C ARG A 63 5.67 -3.64 1.49
N ASN A 64 6.44 -3.47 2.56
CA ASN A 64 6.34 -2.30 3.43
C ASN A 64 6.70 -1.01 2.67
N LEU A 65 7.70 -1.05 1.79
CA LEU A 65 8.03 0.08 0.91
C LEU A 65 6.89 0.41 -0.06
N VAL A 66 6.27 -0.61 -0.68
CA VAL A 66 5.10 -0.44 -1.56
C VAL A 66 3.90 0.14 -0.80
N ARG A 67 3.62 -0.36 0.42
CA ARG A 67 2.57 0.15 1.31
C ARG A 67 2.82 1.59 1.72
N ALA A 68 4.08 1.97 1.97
CA ALA A 68 4.46 3.35 2.27
C ALA A 68 4.16 4.28 1.08
N ARG A 69 4.46 3.86 -0.16
CA ARG A 69 4.07 4.61 -1.37
C ARG A 69 2.56 4.73 -1.50
N ALA A 70 1.83 3.62 -1.31
CA ALA A 70 0.37 3.62 -1.39
C ALA A 70 -0.26 4.57 -0.36
N THR A 71 0.28 4.65 0.84
CA THR A 71 -0.14 5.62 1.87
C THR A 71 0.21 7.06 1.50
N ALA A 72 1.30 7.29 0.78
CA ALA A 72 1.73 8.62 0.35
C ALA A 72 0.85 9.21 -0.77
N MET A 73 0.34 8.37 -1.68
CA MET A 73 -0.43 8.83 -2.85
C MET A 73 -1.69 9.65 -2.48
N PRO A 74 -2.55 9.22 -1.53
CA PRO A 74 -3.71 10.03 -1.11
C PRO A 74 -3.36 11.39 -0.52
N VAL A 75 -2.14 11.55 0.04
CA VAL A 75 -1.69 12.82 0.63
C VAL A 75 -1.57 13.89 -0.46
N VAL A 76 -1.06 13.53 -1.65
CA VAL A 76 -1.03 14.42 -2.82
C VAL A 76 -2.44 14.91 -3.17
N GLY A 77 -3.41 13.99 -3.22
CA GLY A 77 -4.80 14.32 -3.49
C GLY A 77 -5.39 15.31 -2.47
N LYS A 78 -5.15 15.06 -1.17
CA LYS A 78 -5.60 15.95 -0.08
C LYS A 78 -4.96 17.34 -0.17
N ALA A 79 -3.65 17.44 -0.37
CA ALA A 79 -2.96 18.72 -0.51
C ALA A 79 -3.49 19.51 -1.71
N ARG A 80 -3.72 18.84 -2.84
CA ARG A 80 -4.34 19.43 -4.04
C ARG A 80 -5.75 19.94 -3.77
N GLN A 81 -6.55 19.22 -2.97
CA GLN A 81 -7.89 19.64 -2.59
C GLN A 81 -7.89 20.88 -1.69
N GLN A 82 -6.91 21.01 -0.78
CA GLN A 82 -6.78 22.20 0.08
C GLN A 82 -6.54 23.47 -0.75
N ILE A 83 -5.64 23.43 -1.74
CA ILE A 83 -5.44 24.53 -2.69
C ILE A 83 -6.75 24.89 -3.39
N GLN A 84 -7.45 23.89 -3.94
CA GLN A 84 -8.70 24.13 -4.67
C GLN A 84 -9.76 24.77 -3.77
N GLY A 85 -9.95 24.26 -2.54
CA GLY A 85 -10.89 24.82 -1.59
C GLY A 85 -10.55 26.26 -1.20
N PHE A 86 -9.27 26.56 -0.98
CA PHE A 86 -8.81 27.92 -0.69
C PHE A 86 -9.08 28.88 -1.85
N LEU A 87 -8.71 28.50 -3.08
CA LEU A 87 -8.92 29.33 -4.26
C LEU A 87 -10.41 29.59 -4.53
N LEU A 88 -11.27 28.58 -4.32
CA LEU A 88 -12.72 28.73 -4.47
C LEU A 88 -13.31 29.72 -3.47
N ARG A 89 -12.88 29.69 -2.20
CA ARG A 89 -13.32 30.66 -1.18
C ARG A 89 -12.97 32.11 -1.51
N HIS A 90 -11.94 32.32 -2.32
CA HIS A 90 -11.51 33.65 -2.75
C HIS A 90 -11.81 33.95 -4.23
N SER A 91 -12.75 33.21 -4.83
CA SER A 91 -13.21 33.42 -6.21
C SER A 91 -12.06 33.41 -7.25
N ARG A 92 -11.00 32.64 -7.00
CA ARG A 92 -9.90 32.43 -7.95
C ARG A 92 -10.15 31.16 -8.75
N ILE A 93 -10.74 31.34 -9.94
CA ILE A 93 -11.12 30.25 -10.82
C ILE A 93 -10.06 30.08 -11.91
N TYR A 94 -9.56 28.87 -12.07
CA TYR A 94 -8.67 28.53 -13.18
C TYR A 94 -9.48 28.43 -14.48
N PRO A 95 -9.13 29.20 -15.53
CA PRO A 95 -9.98 29.34 -16.73
C PRO A 95 -9.95 28.12 -17.66
N TRP A 96 -8.99 27.19 -17.49
CA TRP A 96 -8.82 26.06 -18.39
C TRP A 96 -9.32 24.74 -17.78
N LYS A 97 -9.52 23.72 -18.63
CA LYS A 97 -10.11 22.44 -18.21
C LYS A 97 -9.18 21.57 -17.36
N LYS A 98 -7.89 21.47 -17.70
CA LYS A 98 -6.95 20.53 -17.06
C LYS A 98 -6.13 21.18 -15.95
N ARG A 99 -6.32 20.72 -14.71
CA ARG A 99 -5.51 21.12 -13.54
C ARG A 99 -4.27 20.24 -13.37
N TRP A 100 -3.33 20.69 -12.54
CA TRP A 100 -2.08 19.99 -12.18
C TRP A 100 -1.11 19.74 -13.35
N THR A 101 -1.28 20.48 -14.44
CA THR A 101 -0.33 20.58 -15.55
C THR A 101 0.68 21.70 -15.28
N GLY A 102 1.72 21.81 -16.12
CA GLY A 102 2.65 22.94 -16.06
C GLY A 102 1.97 24.30 -16.18
N ALA A 103 0.90 24.40 -16.99
CA ALA A 103 0.09 25.60 -17.13
C ALA A 103 -0.68 25.95 -15.84
N TYR A 104 -1.21 24.95 -15.12
CA TYR A 104 -1.86 25.17 -13.83
C TYR A 104 -0.87 25.67 -12.77
N ARG A 105 0.36 25.10 -12.73
CA ARG A 105 1.41 25.56 -11.81
C ARG A 105 1.86 26.99 -12.10
N HIS A 106 2.04 27.34 -13.38
CA HIS A 106 2.30 28.73 -13.78
C HIS A 106 1.17 29.66 -13.37
N TRP A 107 -0.09 29.25 -13.57
CA TRP A 107 -1.23 30.05 -13.14
C TRP A 107 -1.24 30.27 -11.62
N LEU A 108 -0.99 29.23 -10.81
CA LEU A 108 -0.89 29.37 -9.35
C LEU A 108 0.16 30.41 -8.95
N ALA A 109 1.31 30.43 -9.62
CA ALA A 109 2.37 31.42 -9.39
C ALA A 109 1.97 32.86 -9.78
N MET A 110 0.97 33.02 -10.66
CA MET A 110 0.41 34.33 -11.06
C MET A 110 -0.76 34.78 -10.17
N VAL A 111 -1.37 33.89 -9.39
CA VAL A 111 -2.45 34.27 -8.47
C VAL A 111 -1.91 35.25 -7.44
N ARG A 112 -2.61 36.38 -7.31
CA ARG A 112 -2.33 37.42 -6.32
C ARG A 112 -3.55 37.69 -5.45
N PHE A 113 -3.26 37.90 -4.17
CA PHE A 113 -4.23 38.33 -3.17
C PHE A 113 -3.88 39.72 -2.67
N SER A 114 -4.91 40.48 -2.28
CA SER A 114 -4.72 41.82 -1.74
C SER A 114 -4.06 41.78 -0.36
N HIS A 115 -4.34 40.75 0.45
CA HIS A 115 -3.78 40.61 1.79
C HIS A 115 -2.56 39.66 1.79
N PRO A 116 -1.39 40.07 2.31
CA PRO A 116 -0.17 39.25 2.32
C PRO A 116 -0.34 37.87 2.97
N ALA A 117 -1.11 37.77 4.07
CA ALA A 117 -1.37 36.49 4.72
C ALA A 117 -2.02 35.44 3.79
N GLN A 118 -2.91 35.86 2.88
CA GLN A 118 -3.52 34.94 1.91
C GLN A 118 -2.50 34.45 0.88
N GLN A 119 -1.52 35.30 0.52
CA GLN A 119 -0.42 34.91 -0.36
C GLN A 119 0.50 33.88 0.31
N ILE A 120 0.78 34.05 1.60
CA ILE A 120 1.57 33.10 2.40
C ILE A 120 0.87 31.73 2.46
N VAL A 121 -0.44 31.71 2.73
CA VAL A 121 -1.23 30.47 2.76
C VAL A 121 -1.25 29.77 1.40
N LEU A 122 -1.39 30.52 0.30
CA LEU A 122 -1.29 29.94 -1.05
C LEU A 122 0.08 29.28 -1.27
N GLN A 123 1.16 29.96 -0.88
CA GLN A 123 2.51 29.45 -1.04
C GLN A 123 2.76 28.19 -0.20
N ASP A 124 2.30 28.17 1.04
CA ASP A 124 2.36 27.00 1.92
C ASP A 124 1.67 25.79 1.29
N TYR A 125 0.45 25.97 0.76
CA TYR A 125 -0.23 24.86 0.10
C TYR A 125 0.49 24.40 -1.17
N ILE A 126 1.10 25.31 -1.95
CA ILE A 126 1.92 24.94 -3.13
C ILE A 126 3.13 24.09 -2.69
N HIS A 127 3.79 24.45 -1.58
CA HIS A 127 4.86 23.64 -1.00
C HIS A 127 4.35 22.28 -0.56
N ALA A 128 3.22 22.22 0.17
CA ALA A 128 2.63 20.96 0.62
C ALA A 128 2.32 19.98 -0.52
N VAL A 129 1.84 20.48 -1.67
CA VAL A 129 1.66 19.64 -2.87
C VAL A 129 3.01 19.16 -3.41
N SER A 130 3.99 20.05 -3.51
CA SER A 130 5.32 19.74 -4.04
C SER A 130 6.05 18.70 -3.17
N ASP A 131 6.00 18.83 -1.85
CA ASP A 131 6.59 17.90 -0.89
C ASP A 131 5.91 16.53 -0.95
N ALA A 132 4.58 16.51 -1.05
CA ALA A 132 3.82 15.27 -1.18
C ALA A 132 4.16 14.54 -2.50
N GLU A 133 4.27 15.27 -3.60
CA GLU A 133 4.69 14.73 -4.91
C GLU A 133 6.13 14.20 -4.85
N ALA A 134 7.06 14.97 -4.29
CA ALA A 134 8.45 14.56 -4.13
C ALA A 134 8.59 13.33 -3.24
N ARG A 135 7.75 13.18 -2.21
CA ARG A 135 7.71 11.99 -1.37
C ARG A 135 7.26 10.75 -2.16
N VAL A 136 6.21 10.87 -2.97
CA VAL A 136 5.75 9.76 -3.82
C VAL A 136 6.82 9.40 -4.85
N GLU A 137 7.45 10.38 -5.48
CA GLU A 137 8.51 10.18 -6.47
C GLU A 137 9.70 9.46 -5.84
N ARG A 138 10.18 9.93 -4.68
CA ARG A 138 11.28 9.29 -3.95
C ARG A 138 10.96 7.83 -3.61
N LEU A 139 9.76 7.55 -3.08
CA LEU A 139 9.35 6.18 -2.79
C LEU A 139 9.23 5.31 -4.05
N THR A 140 8.82 5.90 -5.17
CA THR A 140 8.74 5.22 -6.47
C THR A 140 10.13 4.86 -6.98
N GLY A 141 11.08 5.79 -6.91
CA GLY A 141 12.49 5.56 -7.23
C GLY A 141 13.09 4.44 -6.38
N GLN A 142 12.88 4.49 -5.05
CA GLN A 142 13.36 3.44 -4.14
C GLN A 142 12.79 2.07 -4.48
N ILE A 143 11.52 1.97 -4.88
CA ILE A 143 10.94 0.69 -5.31
C ILE A 143 11.61 0.19 -6.59
N ALA A 144 11.90 1.07 -7.56
CA ALA A 144 12.60 0.70 -8.78
C ALA A 144 14.04 0.24 -8.51
N ASP A 145 14.77 0.96 -7.65
CA ASP A 145 16.18 0.70 -7.32
C ASP A 145 16.37 -0.61 -6.56
N ASN A 146 15.42 -0.96 -5.68
CA ASN A 146 15.47 -2.19 -4.89
C ASN A 146 14.94 -3.42 -5.67
N GLY A 147 14.94 -3.39 -7.01
CA GLY A 147 14.52 -4.52 -7.85
C GLY A 147 13.01 -4.74 -7.89
N GLY A 148 12.21 -3.74 -7.51
CA GLY A 148 10.76 -3.87 -7.39
C GLY A 148 10.02 -4.19 -8.68
N ARG A 149 10.66 -4.19 -9.86
CA ARG A 149 10.04 -4.63 -11.12
C ARG A 149 9.70 -6.12 -11.12
N GLU A 150 10.57 -6.99 -10.61
CA GLU A 150 10.31 -8.44 -10.54
C GLU A 150 9.33 -8.78 -9.41
N ILE A 151 9.46 -8.11 -8.26
CA ILE A 151 8.60 -8.35 -7.09
C ILE A 151 7.21 -7.71 -7.27
N SER A 152 7.07 -6.56 -7.94
CA SER A 152 5.74 -5.96 -8.20
C SER A 152 4.89 -6.81 -9.13
N ASP A 153 5.50 -7.44 -10.14
CA ASP A 153 4.79 -8.32 -11.08
C ASP A 153 4.33 -9.61 -10.39
N GLN A 154 5.15 -10.18 -9.49
CA GLN A 154 4.74 -11.32 -8.65
C GLN A 154 3.65 -10.94 -7.62
N LEU A 155 3.70 -9.73 -7.04
CA LEU A 155 2.71 -9.27 -6.06
C LEU A 155 1.36 -8.89 -6.68
N LEU A 156 1.34 -8.43 -7.94
CA LEU A 156 0.11 -8.13 -8.67
C LEU A 156 -0.52 -9.37 -9.33
N GLY A 157 0.26 -10.39 -9.68
CA GLY A 157 -0.23 -11.64 -10.28
C GLY A 157 -0.80 -12.67 -9.28
N SER A 158 -0.50 -12.55 -7.99
CA SER A 158 -0.81 -13.60 -7.00
C SER A 158 -2.17 -13.47 -6.30
N GLY A 159 -3.08 -12.60 -6.77
CA GLY A 159 -4.45 -12.54 -6.23
C GLY A 159 -4.52 -12.32 -4.72
N CYS A 160 -3.61 -11.53 -4.15
CA CYS A 160 -3.66 -11.15 -2.74
C CYS A 160 -4.47 -9.85 -2.61
N ILE A 161 -5.79 -9.99 -2.65
CA ILE A 161 -6.76 -9.01 -2.13
C ILE A 161 -7.28 -9.52 -0.79
#